data_AF-A0A1X2G8W5-F1
#
_entry.id   AF-A0A1X2G8W5-F1
#
_cell.length_a   1.000
_cell.length_b   1.000
_cell.length_c   1.000
_cell.angle_alpha   90.00
_cell.angle_beta   90.00
_cell.angle_gamma   90.00
#
_symmetry.space_group_name_H-M   'P 1'
#
loop_
_entity.id
_entity.type
_entity.pdbx_description
1 polymer ?
#
loop_
_entity_poly.entity_id
_entity_poly.type
_entity_poly.pdbx_seq_one_letter_code
_entity_poly.pdbx_strand_id
1 'polypeptide(L)'
;MKLYTVCLCVLWCLGMVAGQQYAPPTFLWQSLVTPQPYNTGYIYSHNATLKYYSQDFQTVYMSNDNFGHNERVLINLGDACNIKNYNDVQALNNFSIQQFTVSQNLMGLVSRGGCDSWQVKLNNIQSLGQFFQLTGVLLYDNVTYPQSQLIQHNPSTTNTPTWPSSFDPPQRNISLMLDNDLRNYSSYLAVYFAPNEFGTAMLGKLNAYSFGPTVSIAQQQYVQMATYFQEQAMTDNPSPTSSSNGSSSDGGGSLFDTFVGNRGYIAYLVAAGAAIVFGTRKSKT
;
A
#
# COMPACT_ATOMS: atom_id res chain seq x y z
N MET A 1 -48.15 -11.29 6.05
CA MET A 1 -46.82 -11.91 5.82
C MET A 1 -46.30 -11.51 4.42
N LYS A 2 -45.93 -10.23 4.23
CA LYS A 2 -45.41 -9.67 2.96
C LYS A 2 -44.56 -8.42 3.26
N LEU A 3 -43.54 -8.56 4.12
CA LEU A 3 -42.67 -7.42 4.47
C LEU A 3 -41.18 -7.78 4.60
N TYR A 4 -40.77 -8.98 4.16
CA TYR A 4 -39.39 -9.45 4.31
C TYR A 4 -38.57 -9.45 3.00
N THR A 5 -39.20 -9.17 1.85
CA THR A 5 -38.53 -9.28 0.55
C THR A 5 -37.90 -7.96 0.08
N VAL A 6 -38.28 -6.80 0.65
CA VAL A 6 -37.75 -5.49 0.20
C VAL A 6 -36.41 -5.14 0.87
N CYS A 7 -36.12 -5.66 2.06
CA CYS A 7 -34.86 -5.38 2.75
C CYS A 7 -33.64 -6.12 2.14
N LEU A 8 -33.85 -7.24 1.44
CA LEU A 8 -32.72 -8.01 0.89
C LEU A 8 -32.15 -7.40 -0.40
N CYS A 9 -32.94 -6.65 -1.17
CA CYS A 9 -32.45 -5.95 -2.36
C CYS A 9 -31.65 -4.68 -2.03
N VAL A 10 -31.91 -4.02 -0.90
CA VAL A 10 -31.14 -2.84 -0.48
C VAL A 10 -29.75 -3.21 0.04
N LEU A 11 -29.58 -4.43 0.59
CA LEU A 11 -28.28 -4.94 1.02
C LEU A 11 -27.38 -5.41 -0.14
N TRP A 12 -27.93 -5.68 -1.32
CA TRP A 12 -27.16 -6.02 -2.53
C TRP A 12 -26.84 -4.81 -3.42
N CYS A 13 -27.46 -3.65 -3.17
CA CYS A 13 -27.12 -2.40 -3.86
C CYS A 13 -26.05 -1.56 -3.14
N LEU A 14 -25.52 -2.02 -2.01
CA LEU A 14 -24.33 -1.46 -1.37
C LEU A 14 -23.06 -2.19 -1.83
N GLY A 15 -22.97 -2.50 -3.13
CA GLY A 15 -21.68 -2.43 -3.78
C GLY A 15 -21.26 -0.96 -3.76
N MET A 16 -20.73 -0.48 -2.64
CA MET A 16 -20.05 0.80 -2.59
C MET A 16 -18.85 0.68 -3.55
N VAL A 17 -19.10 1.04 -4.80
CA VAL A 17 -18.07 1.40 -5.76
C VAL A 17 -17.31 2.54 -5.08
N ALA A 18 -16.15 2.24 -4.53
CA ALA A 18 -15.26 3.26 -4.01
C ALA A 18 -14.77 4.06 -5.22
N GLY A 19 -15.50 5.13 -5.56
CA GLY A 19 -14.97 6.18 -6.43
C GLY A 19 -13.70 6.77 -5.83
N GLN A 20 -12.89 7.42 -6.65
CA GLN A 20 -11.62 8.02 -6.25
C GLN A 20 -11.77 8.79 -4.92
N GLN A 21 -11.08 8.33 -3.88
CA GLN A 21 -11.10 8.98 -2.56
C GLN A 21 -9.90 9.90 -2.44
N TYR A 22 -10.17 11.21 -2.46
CA TYR A 22 -9.19 12.25 -2.16
C TYR A 22 -8.90 12.26 -0.65
N ALA A 23 -7.95 11.43 -0.22
CA ALA A 23 -7.36 11.56 1.10
C ALA A 23 -6.24 12.62 1.06
N PRO A 24 -5.97 13.35 2.17
CA PRO A 24 -4.79 14.21 2.28
C PRO A 24 -3.50 13.43 1.95
N PRO A 25 -2.40 14.11 1.55
CA PRO A 25 -1.22 13.46 1.01
C PRO A 25 -0.74 12.33 1.93
N THR A 26 -0.68 11.14 1.38
CA THR A 26 -0.16 9.96 2.07
C THR A 26 1.32 10.17 2.35
N PHE A 27 1.71 9.93 3.60
CA PHE A 27 3.11 9.80 3.94
C PHE A 27 3.57 8.42 3.49
N LEU A 28 4.67 8.38 2.74
CA LEU A 28 5.28 7.13 2.33
C LEU A 28 6.41 6.81 3.28
N TRP A 29 6.29 5.69 3.96
CA TRP A 29 7.36 5.09 4.71
C TRP A 29 8.03 4.04 3.85
N GLN A 30 9.36 4.03 3.84
CA GLN A 30 10.15 3.07 3.11
C GLN A 30 11.21 2.48 4.04
N SER A 31 11.42 1.17 3.96
CA SER A 31 12.55 0.49 4.59
C SER A 31 13.17 -0.51 3.63
N LEU A 32 14.40 -0.94 3.91
CA LEU A 32 14.98 -2.08 3.23
C LEU A 32 14.78 -3.30 4.11
N VAL A 33 14.40 -4.40 3.49
CA VAL A 33 14.11 -5.64 4.21
C VAL A 33 14.87 -6.82 3.62
N THR A 34 15.37 -7.68 4.49
CA THR A 34 16.00 -8.96 4.12
C THR A 34 15.06 -10.11 4.53
N PRO A 35 14.74 -11.07 3.65
CA PRO A 35 13.94 -12.24 4.02
C PRO A 35 14.56 -13.05 5.14
N GLN A 36 13.73 -13.54 6.07
CA GLN A 36 14.17 -14.51 7.05
C GLN A 36 14.17 -15.92 6.44
N PRO A 37 15.29 -16.68 6.45
CA PRO A 37 15.38 -17.98 5.77
C PRO A 37 14.47 -19.07 6.33
N TYR A 38 13.86 -18.86 7.51
CA TYR A 38 13.09 -19.86 8.26
C TYR A 38 11.73 -19.35 8.76
N ASN A 39 11.30 -18.16 8.31
CA ASN A 39 10.05 -17.53 8.74
C ASN A 39 9.40 -16.83 7.54
N THR A 40 8.10 -16.53 7.62
CA THR A 40 7.38 -15.75 6.59
C THR A 40 7.64 -14.25 6.70
N GLY A 41 8.58 -13.83 7.56
CA GLY A 41 8.83 -12.44 7.91
C GLY A 41 10.11 -11.85 7.29
N TYR A 42 10.27 -10.56 7.54
CA TYR A 42 11.38 -9.74 7.06
C TYR A 42 12.20 -9.21 8.24
N ILE A 43 13.51 -9.04 8.04
CA ILE A 43 14.38 -8.26 8.93
C ILE A 43 14.52 -6.87 8.32
N TYR A 44 14.12 -5.86 9.07
CA TYR A 44 14.26 -4.45 8.68
C TYR A 44 15.71 -4.00 8.82
N SER A 45 16.21 -3.30 7.81
CA SER A 45 17.49 -2.61 7.86
C SER A 45 17.28 -1.20 8.40
N HIS A 46 17.60 -1.03 9.68
CA HIS A 46 17.34 0.19 10.44
C HIS A 46 17.89 1.46 9.77
N ASN A 47 19.14 1.43 9.30
CA ASN A 47 19.80 2.57 8.66
C ASN A 47 19.23 2.96 7.28
N ALA A 48 18.30 2.17 6.75
CA ALA A 48 17.71 2.39 5.43
C ALA A 48 16.21 2.71 5.50
N THR A 49 15.72 3.06 6.70
CA THR A 49 14.33 3.41 6.95
C THR A 49 14.15 4.92 6.86
N LEU A 50 13.24 5.37 5.99
CA LEU A 50 13.00 6.78 5.70
C LEU A 50 11.50 7.07 5.57
N LYS A 51 11.13 8.29 5.96
CA LYS A 51 9.84 8.90 5.63
C LYS A 51 10.02 9.85 4.47
N TYR A 52 9.08 9.80 3.54
CA TYR A 52 9.04 10.63 2.35
C TYR A 52 7.81 11.51 2.35
N TYR A 53 8.03 12.79 2.03
CA TYR A 53 6.99 13.79 1.88
C TYR A 53 7.10 14.45 0.52
N SER A 54 5.95 14.69 -0.09
CA SER A 54 5.80 15.53 -1.28
C SER A 54 4.36 16.02 -1.33
N GLN A 55 4.15 17.23 -1.86
CA GLN A 55 2.81 17.73 -2.19
C GLN A 55 2.10 16.80 -3.19
N ASP A 56 2.88 16.10 -4.02
CA ASP A 56 2.37 15.34 -5.17
C ASP A 56 1.93 13.92 -4.81
N PHE A 57 2.21 13.47 -3.57
CA PHE A 57 1.69 12.20 -3.10
C PHE A 57 0.17 12.26 -2.98
N GLN A 58 -0.50 11.43 -3.77
CA GLN A 58 -1.96 11.42 -3.87
C GLN A 58 -2.46 9.98 -3.76
N THR A 59 -3.50 9.79 -2.95
CA THR A 59 -4.23 8.52 -2.93
C THR A 59 -5.33 8.56 -3.99
N VAL A 60 -5.39 7.53 -4.82
CA VAL A 60 -6.45 7.36 -5.83
C VAL A 60 -7.49 6.37 -5.30
N TYR A 61 -7.04 5.20 -4.85
CA TYR A 61 -7.89 4.16 -4.27
C TYR A 61 -7.29 3.59 -2.99
N MET A 62 -8.07 3.55 -1.91
CA MET A 62 -7.64 3.00 -0.61
C MET A 62 -7.98 1.51 -0.42
N SER A 63 -8.67 0.88 -1.39
CA SER A 63 -9.39 -0.41 -1.24
C SER A 63 -8.72 -1.44 -0.32
N ASN A 64 -7.47 -1.83 -0.59
CA ASN A 64 -6.76 -2.87 0.16
C ASN A 64 -6.08 -2.41 1.47
N ASP A 65 -5.84 -1.11 1.64
CA ASP A 65 -5.20 -0.59 2.86
C ASP A 65 -6.13 -0.65 4.07
N ASN A 66 -7.45 -0.57 3.84
CA ASN A 66 -8.45 -0.70 4.90
C ASN A 66 -8.46 -2.11 5.54
N PHE A 67 -7.80 -3.09 4.92
CA PHE A 67 -7.73 -4.47 5.39
C PHE A 67 -6.38 -4.84 6.04
N GLY A 68 -5.49 -3.86 6.29
CA GLY A 68 -4.22 -4.09 7.00
C GLY A 68 -3.06 -4.54 6.11
N HIS A 69 -3.17 -4.35 4.78
CA HIS A 69 -2.12 -4.67 3.82
C HIS A 69 -1.20 -3.48 3.50
N ASN A 70 -1.03 -2.54 4.41
CA ASN A 70 -0.31 -1.30 4.14
C ASN A 70 1.19 -1.52 3.85
N GLU A 71 1.83 -2.52 4.46
CA GLU A 71 3.23 -2.87 4.19
C GLU A 71 3.37 -3.83 3.01
N ARG A 72 4.12 -3.41 1.99
CA ARG A 72 4.26 -4.14 0.73
C ARG A 72 5.69 -4.12 0.22
N VAL A 73 6.17 -5.23 -0.31
CA VAL A 73 7.43 -5.24 -1.07
C VAL A 73 7.21 -4.62 -2.43
N LEU A 74 8.06 -3.66 -2.78
CA LEU A 74 8.01 -2.96 -4.04
C LEU A 74 8.68 -3.77 -5.15
N ILE A 75 8.01 -3.89 -6.30
CA ILE A 75 8.57 -4.50 -7.51
C ILE A 75 8.42 -3.57 -8.71
N ASN A 76 9.34 -3.64 -9.66
CA ASN A 76 9.29 -2.88 -10.89
C ASN A 76 8.29 -3.50 -11.88
N LEU A 77 7.29 -2.73 -12.29
CA LEU A 77 6.34 -3.09 -13.35
C LEU A 77 6.45 -2.16 -14.57
N GLY A 78 7.57 -1.44 -14.73
CA GLY A 78 7.83 -0.62 -15.91
C GLY A 78 6.69 0.36 -16.20
N ASP A 79 6.20 0.38 -17.43
CA ASP A 79 5.00 1.14 -17.81
C ASP A 79 3.70 0.32 -17.66
N ALA A 80 3.77 -0.96 -17.30
CA ALA A 80 2.64 -1.90 -17.23
C ALA A 80 1.80 -2.06 -18.51
N CYS A 81 2.24 -1.54 -19.65
CA CYS A 81 1.48 -1.57 -20.90
C CYS A 81 1.71 -2.88 -21.66
N ASN A 82 2.94 -3.40 -21.61
CA ASN A 82 3.37 -4.57 -22.37
C ASN A 82 3.72 -5.79 -21.52
N ILE A 83 3.35 -5.78 -20.22
CA ILE A 83 3.61 -6.89 -19.31
C ILE A 83 2.47 -7.89 -19.40
N LYS A 84 2.79 -9.13 -19.80
CA LYS A 84 1.79 -10.17 -20.05
C LYS A 84 1.93 -11.36 -19.10
N ASN A 85 3.13 -11.60 -18.56
CA ASN A 85 3.40 -12.80 -17.80
C ASN A 85 4.49 -12.60 -16.74
N TYR A 86 4.70 -13.66 -15.94
CA TYR A 86 5.70 -13.72 -14.88
C TYR A 86 7.13 -13.39 -15.35
N ASN A 87 7.55 -13.87 -16.52
CA ASN A 87 8.91 -13.67 -17.03
C ASN A 87 9.16 -12.22 -17.42
N ASP A 88 8.14 -11.52 -17.95
CA ASP A 88 8.25 -10.09 -18.26
C ASP A 88 8.53 -9.28 -16.99
N VAL A 89 7.82 -9.60 -15.90
CA VAL A 89 8.03 -8.97 -14.58
C VAL A 89 9.41 -9.32 -14.03
N GLN A 90 9.83 -10.59 -14.13
CA GLN A 90 11.16 -11.00 -13.69
C GLN A 90 12.27 -10.26 -14.43
N ALA A 91 12.17 -10.11 -15.75
CA ALA A 91 13.15 -9.40 -16.55
C ALA A 91 13.30 -7.93 -16.11
N LEU A 92 12.18 -7.25 -15.79
CA LEU A 92 12.19 -5.88 -15.27
C LEU A 92 12.84 -5.74 -13.88
N ASN A 93 12.95 -6.84 -13.15
CA ASN A 93 13.54 -6.92 -11.81
C ASN A 93 14.86 -7.71 -11.82
N ASN A 94 15.55 -7.79 -12.97
CA ASN A 94 16.82 -8.51 -13.14
C ASN A 94 16.79 -9.97 -12.63
N PHE A 95 15.64 -10.64 -12.75
CA PHE A 95 15.37 -12.00 -12.27
C PHE A 95 15.64 -12.19 -10.76
N SER A 96 15.46 -11.12 -9.98
CA SER A 96 15.69 -11.10 -8.53
C SER A 96 14.47 -11.50 -7.69
N ILE A 97 13.27 -11.56 -8.28
CA ILE A 97 12.06 -11.86 -7.51
C ILE A 97 12.05 -13.36 -7.17
N GLN A 98 12.27 -13.71 -5.91
CA GLN A 98 12.28 -15.10 -5.47
C GLN A 98 10.86 -15.60 -5.15
N GLN A 99 10.69 -16.93 -5.07
CA GLN A 99 9.41 -17.55 -4.74
C GLN A 99 8.86 -17.09 -3.38
N PHE A 100 9.74 -16.78 -2.43
CA PHE A 100 9.33 -16.18 -1.16
C PHE A 100 8.61 -14.84 -1.38
N THR A 101 9.18 -13.97 -2.21
CA THR A 101 8.68 -12.62 -2.48
C THR A 101 7.34 -12.63 -3.20
N VAL A 102 7.05 -13.63 -4.04
CA VAL A 102 5.73 -13.72 -4.72
C VAL A 102 4.57 -14.01 -3.78
N SER A 103 4.86 -14.60 -2.61
CA SER A 103 3.87 -14.95 -1.57
C SER A 103 3.62 -13.84 -0.55
N GLN A 104 4.28 -12.70 -0.71
CA GLN A 104 4.19 -11.54 0.18
C GLN A 104 3.27 -10.50 -0.44
N ASN A 105 2.76 -9.56 0.35
CA ASN A 105 2.00 -8.44 -0.20
C ASN A 105 2.93 -7.57 -1.07
N LEU A 106 2.58 -7.42 -2.35
CA LEU A 106 3.41 -6.68 -3.32
C LEU A 106 2.77 -5.37 -3.73
N MET A 107 3.62 -4.36 -3.95
CA MET A 107 3.28 -3.10 -4.59
C MET A 107 4.02 -2.97 -5.91
N GLY A 108 3.29 -2.72 -6.99
CA GLY A 108 3.91 -2.44 -8.30
C GLY A 108 4.32 -0.98 -8.44
N LEU A 109 5.56 -0.72 -8.81
CA LEU A 109 6.04 0.60 -9.24
C LEU A 109 5.83 0.75 -10.75
N VAL A 110 5.06 1.76 -11.16
CA VAL A 110 4.61 1.91 -12.55
C VAL A 110 4.78 3.34 -13.04
N SER A 111 5.45 3.52 -14.17
CA SER A 111 5.65 4.83 -14.80
C SER A 111 4.40 5.31 -15.55
N ARG A 112 4.23 6.62 -15.62
CA ARG A 112 3.29 7.28 -16.52
C ARG A 112 3.72 7.15 -17.99
N GLY A 113 2.74 7.09 -18.89
CA GLY A 113 2.94 7.00 -20.35
C GLY A 113 3.00 5.56 -20.88
N GLY A 114 3.41 5.35 -22.13
CA GLY A 114 3.51 4.03 -22.77
C GLY A 114 2.19 3.46 -23.32
N CYS A 115 1.08 3.65 -22.62
CA CYS A 115 -0.27 3.27 -23.06
C CYS A 115 -1.26 4.40 -22.83
N ASP A 116 -2.42 4.29 -23.47
CA ASP A 116 -3.38 5.39 -23.64
C ASP A 116 -4.05 5.85 -22.33
N SER A 117 -4.08 5.01 -21.29
CA SER A 117 -4.73 5.37 -20.03
C SER A 117 -4.28 4.61 -18.78
N TRP A 118 -4.60 5.14 -17.60
CA TRP A 118 -4.35 4.47 -16.32
C TRP A 118 -5.16 3.18 -16.15
N GLN A 119 -6.40 3.13 -16.64
CA GLN A 119 -7.23 1.93 -16.59
C GLN A 119 -6.57 0.75 -17.32
N VAL A 120 -5.96 0.99 -18.50
CA VAL A 120 -5.25 -0.07 -19.24
C VAL A 120 -4.11 -0.65 -18.40
N LYS A 121 -3.32 0.21 -17.76
CA LYS A 121 -2.24 -0.21 -16.85
C LYS A 121 -2.78 -1.05 -15.70
N LEU A 122 -3.80 -0.56 -15.00
CA LEU A 122 -4.37 -1.27 -13.85
C LEU A 122 -5.00 -2.61 -14.25
N ASN A 123 -5.66 -2.71 -15.40
CA ASN A 123 -6.18 -3.98 -15.90
C ASN A 123 -5.06 -5.01 -16.14
N ASN A 124 -3.97 -4.58 -16.78
CA ASN A 124 -2.81 -5.44 -17.01
C ASN A 124 -2.21 -5.89 -15.68
N ILE A 125 -2.03 -4.99 -14.72
CA ILE A 125 -1.48 -5.32 -13.40
C ILE A 125 -2.40 -6.28 -12.64
N GLN A 126 -3.72 -6.07 -12.67
CA GLN A 126 -4.68 -6.97 -12.02
C GLN A 126 -4.63 -8.38 -12.62
N SER A 127 -4.38 -8.51 -13.93
CA SER A 127 -4.22 -9.82 -14.57
C SER A 127 -2.97 -10.60 -14.10
N LEU A 128 -1.97 -9.90 -13.54
CA LEU A 128 -0.79 -10.50 -12.93
C LEU A 128 -1.07 -11.02 -11.51
N GLY A 129 -2.23 -10.72 -10.92
CA GLY A 129 -2.64 -11.20 -9.60
C GLY A 129 -2.66 -12.73 -9.47
N GLN A 130 -2.74 -13.46 -10.59
CA GLN A 130 -2.61 -14.92 -10.60
C GLN A 130 -1.19 -15.44 -10.34
N PHE A 131 -0.17 -14.60 -10.54
CA PHE A 131 1.25 -14.94 -10.37
C PHE A 131 1.87 -14.29 -9.13
N PHE A 132 1.35 -13.13 -8.74
CA PHE A 132 1.89 -12.28 -7.69
C PHE A 132 0.77 -11.84 -6.76
N GLN A 133 1.02 -11.83 -5.44
CA GLN A 133 0.09 -11.25 -4.47
C GLN A 133 0.17 -9.71 -4.46
N LEU A 134 -0.18 -9.11 -5.60
CA LEU A 134 -0.27 -7.67 -5.78
C LEU A 134 -1.45 -7.12 -5.00
N THR A 135 -1.19 -6.25 -4.04
CA THR A 135 -2.23 -5.59 -3.23
C THR A 135 -2.20 -4.08 -3.34
N GLY A 136 -1.17 -3.51 -3.96
CA GLY A 136 -1.07 -2.07 -4.22
C GLY A 136 -0.32 -1.73 -5.51
N VAL A 137 -0.48 -0.50 -5.98
CA VAL A 137 0.24 0.08 -7.11
C VAL A 137 0.63 1.51 -6.75
N LEU A 138 1.88 1.85 -7.02
CA LEU A 138 2.39 3.21 -7.00
C LEU A 138 2.66 3.65 -8.44
N LEU A 139 1.77 4.51 -8.94
CA LEU A 139 1.96 5.22 -10.19
C LEU A 139 2.92 6.39 -9.95
N TYR A 140 3.86 6.64 -10.84
CA TYR A 140 4.70 7.83 -10.77
C TYR A 140 4.74 8.60 -12.08
N ASP A 141 4.83 9.93 -11.97
CA ASP A 141 4.85 10.81 -13.14
C ASP A 141 6.06 10.54 -14.04
N ASN A 142 5.97 10.92 -15.32
CA ASN A 142 7.09 10.92 -16.27
C ASN A 142 7.65 12.32 -16.51
N VAL A 143 7.06 13.35 -15.90
CA VAL A 143 7.54 14.73 -15.92
C VAL A 143 8.02 15.14 -14.54
N THR A 144 9.17 15.80 -14.47
CA THR A 144 9.70 16.40 -13.24
C THR A 144 9.29 17.86 -13.16
N TYR A 145 8.70 18.25 -12.03
CA TYR A 145 8.32 19.64 -11.77
C TYR A 145 9.22 20.22 -10.67
N PRO A 146 9.73 21.45 -10.80
CA PRO A 146 10.56 22.07 -9.76
C PRO A 146 9.89 22.13 -8.37
N GLN A 147 8.56 22.20 -8.35
CA GLN A 147 7.73 22.28 -7.16
C GLN A 147 7.41 20.91 -6.55
N SER A 148 7.73 19.79 -7.22
CA SER A 148 7.46 18.42 -6.76
C SER A 148 8.55 17.89 -5.82
N GLN A 149 9.16 18.76 -5.01
CA GLN A 149 10.34 18.42 -4.22
C GLN A 149 10.05 17.24 -3.28
N LEU A 150 11.00 16.31 -3.24
CA LEU A 150 10.97 15.19 -2.34
C LEU A 150 11.71 15.54 -1.03
N ILE A 151 10.98 15.56 0.08
CA ILE A 151 11.57 15.74 1.42
C ILE A 151 11.73 14.37 2.06
N GLN A 152 12.90 14.14 2.67
CA GLN A 152 13.24 12.90 3.37
C GLN A 152 13.52 13.19 4.84
N HIS A 153 12.92 12.40 5.72
CA HIS A 153 13.16 12.48 7.15
C HIS A 153 13.36 11.09 7.76
N ASN A 154 14.02 11.07 8.92
CA ASN A 154 14.05 9.88 9.75
C ASN A 154 12.64 9.58 10.30
N PRO A 155 12.31 8.30 10.55
CA PRO A 155 11.02 7.90 11.12
C PRO A 155 10.61 8.59 12.44
N SER A 156 11.56 8.98 13.28
CA SER A 156 11.32 9.67 14.55
C SER A 156 10.92 11.13 14.38
N THR A 157 11.20 11.74 13.24
CA THR A 157 10.83 13.13 12.96
C THR A 157 9.32 13.26 12.82
N THR A 158 8.73 14.19 13.57
CA THR A 158 7.28 14.49 13.56
C THR A 158 6.94 15.81 12.86
N ASN A 159 7.87 16.34 12.06
CA ASN A 159 7.65 17.61 11.38
C ASN A 159 7.06 17.36 9.99
N THR A 160 5.73 17.46 9.87
CA THR A 160 5.05 17.36 8.59
C THR A 160 5.21 18.66 7.81
N PRO A 161 5.82 18.64 6.60
CA PRO A 161 5.86 19.82 5.74
C PRO A 161 4.45 20.30 5.40
N THR A 162 4.25 21.62 5.41
CA THR A 162 3.02 22.23 4.92
C THR A 162 3.15 22.58 3.45
N TRP A 163 2.08 22.35 2.69
CA TRP A 163 2.04 22.60 1.26
C TRP A 163 0.93 23.57 0.90
N PRO A 164 1.07 24.34 -0.19
CA PRO A 164 -0.05 25.06 -0.76
C PRO A 164 -1.21 24.11 -1.08
N SER A 165 -2.45 24.62 -1.02
CA SER A 165 -3.63 23.82 -1.36
C SER A 165 -3.77 23.54 -2.85
N SER A 166 -3.16 24.37 -3.71
CA SER A 166 -3.21 24.23 -5.16
C SER A 166 -1.93 23.62 -5.72
N PHE A 167 -2.11 22.77 -6.74
CA PHE A 167 -1.02 22.28 -7.59
C PHE A 167 -0.74 23.29 -8.69
N ASP A 168 0.53 23.68 -8.83
CA ASP A 168 1.02 24.48 -9.95
C ASP A 168 2.23 23.78 -10.58
N PRO A 169 2.14 23.35 -11.86
CA PRO A 169 0.96 23.40 -12.72
C PRO A 169 -0.12 22.39 -12.28
N PRO A 170 -1.40 22.57 -12.69
CA PRO A 170 -2.50 21.69 -12.30
C PRO A 170 -2.30 20.22 -12.68
N GLN A 171 -1.51 19.94 -13.72
CA GLN A 171 -1.22 18.59 -14.20
C GLN A 171 -0.41 17.73 -13.22
N ARG A 172 0.18 18.31 -12.15
CA ARG A 172 0.77 17.55 -11.03
C ARG A 172 -0.28 16.78 -10.23
N ASN A 173 -1.53 17.20 -10.33
CA ASN A 173 -2.66 16.51 -9.76
C ASN A 173 -3.13 15.40 -10.71
N ILE A 174 -3.11 14.15 -10.27
CA ILE A 174 -3.51 13.00 -11.10
C ILE A 174 -4.95 13.11 -11.60
N SER A 175 -5.87 13.71 -10.83
CA SER A 175 -7.28 13.92 -11.25
C SER A 175 -7.45 14.90 -12.42
N LEU A 176 -6.43 15.70 -12.70
CA LEU A 176 -6.39 16.70 -13.77
C LEU A 176 -5.47 16.29 -14.94
N MET A 177 -4.89 15.08 -14.89
CA MET A 177 -4.10 14.53 -15.98
C MET A 177 -4.99 14.01 -17.12
N LEU A 178 -4.56 14.21 -18.37
CA LEU A 178 -5.34 13.85 -19.57
C LEU A 178 -5.54 12.34 -19.74
N ASP A 179 -4.57 11.55 -19.28
CA ASP A 179 -4.53 10.10 -19.30
C ASP A 179 -5.26 9.45 -18.10
N ASN A 180 -5.93 10.26 -17.27
CA ASN A 180 -6.69 9.75 -16.13
C ASN A 180 -8.17 9.46 -16.42
N ASP A 181 -8.46 8.18 -16.55
CA ASP A 181 -9.79 7.59 -16.73
C ASP A 181 -10.31 6.82 -15.51
N LEU A 182 -9.67 6.97 -14.34
CA LEU A 182 -10.00 6.21 -13.13
C LEU A 182 -11.25 6.70 -12.37
N ARG A 183 -12.08 7.59 -12.91
CA ARG A 183 -13.21 8.16 -12.13
C ARG A 183 -14.25 7.11 -11.72
N ASN A 184 -14.53 6.16 -12.61
CA ASN A 184 -15.53 5.10 -12.40
C ASN A 184 -14.93 3.70 -12.48
N TYR A 185 -13.61 3.60 -12.33
CA TYR A 185 -12.93 2.32 -12.39
C TYR A 185 -13.02 1.58 -11.05
N SER A 186 -13.07 0.24 -11.11
CA SER A 186 -13.07 -0.61 -9.92
C SER A 186 -11.73 -1.35 -9.87
N SER A 187 -11.02 -1.16 -8.76
CA SER A 187 -9.73 -1.78 -8.50
C SER A 187 -9.79 -2.50 -7.16
N TYR A 188 -9.35 -3.76 -7.11
CA TYR A 188 -9.06 -4.39 -5.83
C TYR A 188 -7.74 -3.88 -5.25
N LEU A 189 -6.84 -3.36 -6.10
CA LEU A 189 -5.55 -2.80 -5.68
C LEU A 189 -5.75 -1.44 -5.01
N ALA A 190 -4.98 -1.17 -3.96
CA ALA A 190 -4.77 0.20 -3.51
C ALA A 190 -3.90 0.94 -4.54
N VAL A 191 -4.23 2.18 -4.87
CA VAL A 191 -3.56 2.95 -5.93
C VAL A 191 -3.14 4.30 -5.39
N TYR A 192 -1.86 4.59 -5.54
CA TYR A 192 -1.23 5.85 -5.14
C TYR A 192 -0.54 6.47 -6.34
N PHE A 193 -0.35 7.77 -6.27
CA PHE A 193 0.40 8.55 -7.24
C PHE A 193 1.54 9.30 -6.56
N ALA A 194 2.69 9.37 -7.25
CA ALA A 194 3.92 10.00 -6.78
C ALA A 194 4.59 10.85 -7.87
N PRO A 195 5.42 11.83 -7.49
CA PRO A 195 6.19 12.60 -8.46
C PRO A 195 7.27 11.74 -9.14
N ASN A 196 7.74 12.18 -10.31
CA ASN A 196 8.79 11.49 -11.07
C ASN A 196 10.06 11.26 -10.24
N GLU A 197 10.46 12.26 -9.46
CA GLU A 197 11.65 12.21 -8.59
C GLU A 197 11.58 11.03 -7.60
N PHE A 198 10.41 10.78 -7.00
CA PHE A 198 10.25 9.65 -6.09
C PHE A 198 10.30 8.32 -6.82
N GLY A 199 9.57 8.18 -7.93
CA GLY A 199 9.54 6.94 -8.69
C GLY A 199 10.91 6.54 -9.24
N THR A 200 11.66 7.50 -9.77
CA THR A 200 13.03 7.28 -10.26
C THR A 200 14.00 6.94 -9.13
N ALA A 201 13.89 7.57 -7.96
CA ALA A 201 14.67 7.21 -6.78
C ALA A 201 14.38 5.78 -6.31
N MET A 202 13.12 5.35 -6.28
CA MET A 202 12.75 3.98 -5.93
C MET A 202 13.22 2.98 -6.97
N LEU A 203 13.10 3.29 -8.27
CA LEU A 203 13.65 2.45 -9.34
C LEU A 203 15.17 2.27 -9.21
N GLY A 204 15.89 3.35 -8.89
CA GLY A 204 17.32 3.30 -8.59
C GLY A 204 17.64 2.35 -7.43
N LYS A 205 16.86 2.40 -6.35
CA LYS A 205 17.00 1.46 -5.22
C LYS A 205 16.71 0.02 -5.63
N LEU A 206 15.60 -0.23 -6.33
CA LEU A 206 15.25 -1.57 -6.82
C LEU A 206 16.39 -2.16 -7.66
N ASN A 207 16.97 -1.37 -8.57
CA ASN A 207 18.10 -1.82 -9.39
C ASN A 207 19.35 -2.09 -8.56
N ALA A 208 19.63 -1.27 -7.53
CA ALA A 208 20.79 -1.45 -6.66
C ALA A 208 20.69 -2.70 -5.76
N TYR A 209 19.47 -3.11 -5.38
CA TYR A 209 19.21 -4.27 -4.52
C TYR A 209 18.71 -5.51 -5.27
N SER A 210 18.57 -5.43 -6.60
CA SER A 210 18.25 -6.57 -7.45
C SER A 210 19.48 -7.46 -7.61
N PHE A 211 19.54 -8.52 -6.83
CA PHE A 211 20.56 -9.54 -6.98
C PHE A 211 20.08 -10.62 -7.95
N GLY A 212 20.93 -11.02 -8.90
CA GLY A 212 20.61 -12.07 -9.86
C GLY A 212 20.25 -13.41 -9.19
N PRO A 213 19.76 -14.39 -9.96
CA PRO A 213 19.16 -15.62 -9.44
C PRO A 213 20.11 -16.51 -8.63
N THR A 214 21.41 -16.20 -8.64
CA THR A 214 22.47 -16.95 -7.96
C THR A 214 22.71 -16.52 -6.52
N VAL A 215 22.13 -15.40 -6.06
CA VAL A 215 22.31 -14.90 -4.69
C VAL A 215 21.30 -15.54 -3.76
N SER A 216 21.77 -16.03 -2.61
CA SER A 216 20.93 -16.70 -1.61
C SER A 216 19.84 -15.76 -1.07
N ILE A 217 18.67 -16.32 -0.75
CA ILE A 217 17.52 -15.57 -0.21
C ILE A 217 17.89 -14.75 1.04
N ALA A 218 18.78 -15.26 1.89
CA ALA A 218 19.26 -14.60 3.11
C ALA A 218 20.09 -13.33 2.85
N GLN A 219 20.58 -13.14 1.63
CA GLN A 219 21.41 -12.00 1.23
C GLN A 219 20.64 -11.00 0.35
N GLN A 220 19.43 -11.35 -0.09
CA GLN A 220 18.63 -10.46 -0.92
C GLN A 220 17.98 -9.38 -0.07
N GLN A 221 17.98 -8.16 -0.61
CA GLN A 221 17.34 -7.01 0.02
C GLN A 221 16.22 -6.53 -0.89
N TYR A 222 15.11 -6.16 -0.29
CA TYR A 222 13.96 -5.61 -1.00
C TYR A 222 13.59 -4.26 -0.43
N VAL A 223 13.06 -3.39 -1.28
CA VAL A 223 12.42 -2.16 -0.84
C VAL A 223 11.03 -2.53 -0.35
N GLN A 224 10.74 -2.29 0.93
CA GLN A 224 9.39 -2.36 1.47
C GLN A 224 8.83 -0.95 1.62
N MET A 225 7.59 -0.75 1.22
CA MET A 225 6.89 0.52 1.37
C MET A 225 5.61 0.33 2.18
N ALA A 226 5.29 1.35 2.95
CA ALA A 226 4.06 1.45 3.70
C ALA A 226 3.45 2.84 3.53
N THR A 227 2.15 2.86 3.24
CA THR A 227 1.35 4.06 3.08
C THR A 227 0.64 4.40 4.38
N TYR A 228 0.80 5.62 4.85
CA TYR A 228 0.15 6.11 6.06
C TYR A 228 -0.69 7.35 5.77
N PHE A 229 -1.92 7.36 6.26
CA PHE A 229 -2.88 8.46 6.09
C PHE A 229 -2.84 9.47 7.25
N GLN A 230 -2.05 9.19 8.28
CA GLN A 230 -1.82 10.07 9.43
C GLN A 230 -0.35 10.03 9.79
N GLU A 231 0.23 11.21 10.08
CA GLU A 231 1.60 11.30 10.56
C GLU A 231 1.67 10.77 12.00
N GLN A 232 2.56 9.82 12.24
CA GLN A 232 2.89 9.34 13.57
C GLN A 232 4.40 9.18 13.69
N ALA A 233 4.96 9.52 14.84
CA ALA A 233 6.34 9.17 15.17
C ALA A 233 6.48 7.65 15.08
N MET A 234 7.44 7.19 14.29
CA MET A 234 7.79 5.78 14.21
C MET A 234 9.18 5.60 14.78
N THR A 235 9.48 4.39 15.27
CA THR A 235 10.84 4.08 15.70
C THR A 235 11.77 4.13 14.48
N ASP A 236 12.90 4.83 14.64
CA ASP A 236 14.00 4.79 13.65
C ASP A 236 14.58 3.38 13.51
N ASN A 237 14.35 2.55 14.53
CA ASN A 237 14.85 1.20 14.64
C ASN A 237 13.68 0.24 14.93
N PRO A 238 12.87 -0.13 13.91
CA PRO A 238 11.84 -1.14 14.07
C PRO A 238 12.52 -2.51 14.20
N SER A 239 12.56 -3.04 15.42
CA SER A 239 13.02 -4.42 15.64
C SER A 239 11.97 -5.37 15.04
N PRO A 240 12.37 -6.47 14.36
CA PRO A 240 11.43 -7.54 14.09
C PRO A 240 10.91 -8.00 15.44
N THR A 241 9.67 -7.69 15.76
CA THR A 241 9.02 -8.16 16.98
C THR A 241 8.97 -9.68 16.88
N SER A 242 9.97 -10.33 17.46
CA SER A 242 9.69 -11.60 18.13
C SER A 242 8.59 -11.27 19.11
N SER A 243 7.42 -11.86 18.89
CA SER A 243 6.43 -12.07 19.93
C SER A 243 7.10 -12.89 21.03
N SER A 244 7.86 -12.21 21.87
CA SER A 244 8.31 -12.75 23.13
C SER A 244 7.05 -12.93 23.96
N ASN A 245 6.64 -14.18 24.11
CA ASN A 245 5.82 -14.61 25.22
C ASN A 245 6.58 -14.28 26.52
N GLY A 246 6.50 -13.02 26.93
CA GLY A 246 6.91 -12.55 28.23
C GLY A 246 5.81 -12.91 29.22
N SER A 247 5.89 -14.13 29.75
CA SER A 247 5.14 -14.51 30.93
C SER A 247 5.53 -13.61 32.11
N SER A 248 4.55 -12.82 32.55
CA SER A 248 4.31 -12.38 33.93
C SER A 248 5.17 -11.25 34.51
N SER A 249 4.57 -10.07 34.72
CA SER A 249 4.18 -9.59 36.06
C SER A 249 3.50 -8.21 36.02
N ASP A 250 2.34 -8.15 36.66
CA ASP A 250 1.48 -7.01 37.05
C ASP A 250 1.93 -5.56 36.78
N GLY A 251 1.04 -4.81 36.13
CA GLY A 251 1.11 -3.35 36.09
C GLY A 251 0.13 -2.69 35.14
N GLY A 252 -1.19 -2.86 35.34
CA GLY A 252 -2.22 -1.87 34.98
C GLY A 252 -2.18 -1.22 33.58
N GLY A 253 -1.72 -1.91 32.54
CA GLY A 253 -1.72 -1.42 31.17
C GLY A 253 -3.11 -1.51 30.55
N SER A 254 -3.69 -0.35 30.29
CA SER A 254 -4.99 -0.15 29.64
C SER A 254 -5.18 -1.07 28.43
N LEU A 255 -6.35 -1.74 28.37
CA LEU A 255 -6.79 -2.53 27.22
C LEU A 255 -6.52 -1.77 25.90
N PHE A 256 -6.61 -0.42 25.90
CA PHE A 256 -6.41 0.46 24.75
C PHE A 256 -5.05 0.36 24.03
N ASP A 257 -3.97 -0.06 24.69
CA ASP A 257 -2.64 -0.11 24.05
C ASP A 257 -2.50 -1.25 23.04
N THR A 258 -3.35 -2.27 23.11
CA THR A 258 -3.40 -3.34 22.08
C THR A 258 -4.17 -2.90 20.82
N PHE A 259 -4.87 -1.76 20.84
CA PHE A 259 -5.78 -1.35 19.76
C PHE A 259 -5.21 -0.34 18.77
N VAL A 260 -3.95 0.08 18.91
CA VAL A 260 -3.35 1.09 18.02
C VAL A 260 -2.87 0.48 16.69
N GLY A 261 -2.53 -0.81 16.65
CA GLY A 261 -1.85 -1.44 15.51
C GLY A 261 -2.71 -2.19 14.48
N ASN A 262 -4.02 -2.42 14.72
CA ASN A 262 -4.82 -3.25 13.79
C ASN A 262 -6.30 -2.85 13.77
N ARG A 263 -6.62 -1.77 13.05
CA ARG A 263 -7.98 -1.18 12.99
C ARG A 263 -9.02 -2.00 12.22
N GLY A 264 -8.62 -3.07 11.53
CA GLY A 264 -9.55 -3.95 10.81
C GLY A 264 -10.43 -4.83 11.73
N TYR A 265 -9.93 -5.22 12.91
CA TYR A 265 -10.60 -6.23 13.76
C TYR A 265 -11.74 -5.66 14.62
N ILE A 266 -11.71 -4.36 14.92
CA ILE A 266 -12.74 -3.69 15.73
C ILE A 266 -14.07 -3.63 14.98
N ALA A 267 -14.04 -3.44 13.65
CA ALA A 267 -15.25 -3.46 12.83
C ALA A 267 -15.98 -4.81 12.94
N TYR A 268 -15.24 -5.93 13.00
CA TYR A 268 -15.83 -7.26 13.17
C TYR A 268 -16.41 -7.50 14.56
N LEU A 269 -15.74 -7.06 15.61
CA LEU A 269 -16.26 -7.21 16.99
C LEU A 269 -17.49 -6.34 17.23
N VAL A 270 -17.51 -5.12 16.69
CA VAL A 270 -18.68 -4.23 16.77
C VAL A 270 -19.83 -4.75 15.91
N ALA A 271 -19.56 -5.24 14.69
CA ALA A 271 -20.57 -5.84 13.83
C ALA A 271 -21.14 -7.14 14.41
N ALA A 272 -20.29 -8.01 14.97
CA ALA A 272 -20.71 -9.26 15.62
C ALA A 272 -21.49 -8.98 16.91
N GLY A 273 -21.04 -8.01 17.72
CA GLY A 273 -21.75 -7.55 18.92
C GLY A 273 -23.12 -6.97 18.59
N ALA A 274 -23.22 -6.14 17.55
CA ALA A 274 -24.51 -5.63 17.06
C ALA A 274 -25.43 -6.76 16.59
N ALA A 275 -24.92 -7.73 15.83
CA ALA A 275 -25.71 -8.87 15.36
C ALA A 275 -26.28 -9.72 16.52
N ILE A 276 -25.53 -9.90 17.61
CA ILE A 276 -25.99 -10.64 18.79
C ILE A 276 -27.04 -9.85 19.58
N VAL A 277 -26.84 -8.55 19.78
CA VAL A 277 -27.78 -7.70 20.53
C VAL A 277 -29.10 -7.51 19.77
N PHE A 278 -29.06 -7.38 18.44
CA PHE A 278 -30.26 -7.29 17.61
C PHE A 278 -30.90 -8.66 17.34
N GLY A 279 -30.13 -9.75 17.35
CA GLY A 279 -30.64 -11.12 17.19
C GLY A 279 -31.34 -11.68 18.44
N THR A 280 -30.95 -11.24 19.64
CA THR A 280 -31.50 -11.77 20.90
C THR A 280 -32.77 -11.07 21.40
N ARG A 281 -33.21 -9.98 20.74
CA ARG A 281 -34.47 -9.25 21.09
C ARG A 281 -35.74 -9.80 20.45
N LYS A 282 -35.73 -11.04 19.96
CA LYS A 282 -36.94 -11.79 19.53
C LYS A 282 -37.02 -13.16 20.19
N SER A 283 -37.08 -13.20 21.53
CA SER A 283 -37.67 -14.32 22.23
C SER A 283 -38.14 -13.88 23.61
N LYS A 284 -39.37 -13.38 23.67
CA LYS A 284 -40.28 -13.40 24.83
C LYS A 284 -41.66 -12.92 24.33
N THR A 285 -42.39 -13.84 23.71
CA THR A 285 -43.83 -13.99 23.97
C THR A 285 -44.01 -14.53 25.37
#